data_AF-A0A2G3Q274-F1
#
_entry.id   AF-A0A2G3Q274-F1
#
_cell.length_a   1.000
_cell.length_b   1.000
_cell.length_c   1.000
_cell.angle_alpha   90.00
_cell.angle_beta   90.00
_cell.angle_gamma   90.00
#
_symmetry.space_group_name_H-M   'P 1'
#
loop_
_entity.id
_entity.type
_entity.pdbx_description
1 polymer ?
#
loop_
_entity_poly.entity_id
_entity_poly.type
_entity_poly.pdbx_seq_one_letter_code
_entity_poly.pdbx_strand_id
1 'polypeptide(L)' 'MLYKEIIRDSNGKPIDTGAIVKHGNKRGIVLEDEFEGQYAVLENGTKLRVKDYCKKLSVVYCKRGVNHASRK' A
#
# COMPACT_ATOMS: atom_id res chain seq x y z
N MET A 1 -14.11 6.76 16.58
CA MET A 1 -13.81 5.99 15.35
C MET A 1 -12.52 6.54 14.78
N LEU A 2 -11.40 5.83 14.94
CA LEU A 2 -10.13 6.23 14.35
C LEU A 2 -10.22 6.01 12.83
N TYR A 3 -10.27 7.10 12.07
CA TYR A 3 -10.24 7.04 10.61
C TYR A 3 -8.85 6.57 10.19
N LYS A 4 -8.73 5.31 9.74
CA LYS A 4 -7.51 4.85 9.06
C LYS A 4 -7.47 5.57 7.70
N GLU A 5 -6.49 6.45 7.51
CA GLU A 5 -6.32 7.19 6.26
C GLU A 5 -6.09 6.17 5.13
N ILE A 6 -7.07 6.05 4.22
CA ILE A 6 -6.97 5.12 3.10
C ILE A 6 -6.08 5.76 2.05
N ILE A 7 -4.80 5.38 2.05
CA ILE A 7 -3.86 5.82 1.02
C ILE A 7 -4.21 5.08 -0.28
N ARG A 8 -4.33 5.83 -1.37
CA ARG A 8 -4.62 5.27 -2.69
C ARG A 8 -3.44 5.45 -3.62
N ASP A 9 -3.28 4.45 -4.48
CA ASP A 9 -2.38 4.46 -5.62
C ASP A 9 -2.74 5.56 -6.63
N SER A 10 -1.86 5.84 -7.59
CA SER A 10 -2.19 6.69 -8.74
C SER A 10 -3.43 6.21 -9.50
N ASN A 11 -3.73 4.91 -9.46
CA ASN A 11 -4.91 4.32 -10.10
C ASN A 11 -6.17 4.32 -9.20
N GLY A 12 -6.12 4.98 -8.04
CA GLY A 12 -7.22 5.01 -7.08
C GLY A 12 -7.43 3.72 -6.28
N LYS A 13 -6.53 2.73 -6.43
CA LYS A 13 -6.59 1.47 -5.66
C LYS A 13 -6.13 1.71 -4.22
N PRO A 14 -6.83 1.18 -3.20
CA PRO A 14 -6.37 1.28 -1.82
C PRO A 14 -5.06 0.52 -1.64
N ILE A 15 -4.12 1.17 -0.97
CA ILE A 15 -2.87 0.58 -0.51
C ILE A 15 -3.09 0.19 0.94
N ASP A 16 -3.01 -1.11 1.21
CA ASP A 16 -3.25 -1.67 2.53
C ASP A 16 -2.03 -2.42 3.03
N THR A 17 -1.95 -2.63 4.34
CA THR A 17 -0.87 -3.41 4.96
C THR A 17 -0.89 -4.84 4.41
N GLY A 18 0.26 -5.31 3.93
CA GLY A 18 0.40 -6.59 3.26
C GLY A 18 0.03 -6.59 1.77
N ALA A 19 -0.33 -5.45 1.19
CA ALA A 19 -0.48 -5.33 -0.26
C ALA A 19 0.89 -5.42 -0.95
N ILE A 20 0.89 -6.03 -2.15
CA ILE A 20 2.06 -6.05 -3.02
C ILE A 20 1.98 -4.84 -3.94
N VAL A 21 2.96 -3.97 -3.82
CA VAL A 21 3.12 -2.77 -4.65
C VAL A 21 4.31 -2.94 -5.57
N LYS A 22 4.28 -2.20 -6.67
CA LYS A 22 5.37 -2.12 -7.64
C LYS A 22 5.80 -0.66 -7.76
N HIS A 23 7.11 -0.43 -7.72
CA HIS A 23 7.72 0.86 -8.00
C HIS A 23 8.71 0.67 -9.15
N GLY A 24 8.43 1.26 -10.31
CA GLY A 24 9.21 0.98 -11.52
C GLY A 24 9.16 -0.51 -11.89
N ASN A 25 10.32 -1.18 -11.99
CA ASN A 25 10.40 -2.62 -12.30
C ASN A 25 10.47 -3.54 -11.06
N LYS A 26 10.49 -2.99 -9.84
CA LYS A 26 10.65 -3.78 -8.61
C LYS A 26 9.33 -3.94 -7.88
N ARG A 27 9.08 -5.13 -7.33
CA ARG A 27 7.94 -5.37 -6.45
C ARG A 27 8.38 -5.20 -5.00
N GLY A 28 7.39 -5.03 -4.13
CA GLY A 28 7.57 -4.91 -2.69
C GLY A 28 6.29 -5.17 -1.94
N ILE A 29 6.41 -5.32 -0.63
CA ILE A 29 5.30 -5.51 0.29
C ILE A 29 5.13 -4.27 1.15
N VAL A 30 3.88 -3.85 1.35
CA VAL A 30 3.54 -2.77 2.28
C VAL A 30 3.51 -3.32 3.70
N LEU A 31 4.26 -2.68 4.58
CA LEU A 31 4.30 -2.93 6.01
C LEU A 31 3.80 -1.67 6.73
N GLU A 32 3.39 -1.84 7.98
CA GLU A 32 2.94 -0.76 8.85
C GLU A 32 3.85 -0.76 10.08
N ASP A 33 4.39 0.40 10.41
CA ASP A 33 5.17 0.65 11.62
C ASP A 33 4.38 1.59 12.54
N GLU A 34 4.47 1.36 13.85
CA GLU A 34 3.74 2.14 14.86
C GLU A 34 4.20 3.61 14.93
N PHE A 35 5.45 3.90 14.56
CA PHE A 35 6.03 5.24 14.57
C PHE A 35 6.08 5.89 13.18
N GLU A 36 6.41 5.12 12.13
CA GLU A 36 6.57 5.66 10.78
C GLU A 36 5.33 5.54 9.88
N GLY A 37 4.31 4.77 10.29
CA GLY A 37 3.12 4.49 9.49
C GLY A 37 3.38 3.47 8.38
N GLN A 38 2.71 3.60 7.24
CA GLN A 38 2.81 2.63 6.15
C GLN A 38 4.02 2.88 5.23
N TYR A 39 4.83 1.85 5.01
CA TYR A 39 5.99 1.86 4.12
C TYR A 39 6.05 0.58 3.28
N ALA A 40 6.49 0.71 2.03
CA ALA A 40 6.73 -0.40 1.13
C ALA A 40 8.20 -0.83 1.19
N VAL A 41 8.45 -2.12 1.39
CA VAL A 41 9.77 -2.73 1.29
C VAL A 41 9.87 -3.44 -0.05
N LEU A 42 10.71 -2.92 -0.94
CA LEU A 42 10.99 -3.51 -2.24
C LEU A 42 11.92 -4.73 -2.12
N GLU A 43 11.91 -5.61 -3.12
CA GLU A 43 12.76 -6.81 -3.19
C GLU A 43 14.27 -6.52 -3.10
N ASN A 44 14.70 -5.30 -3.44
CA ASN A 44 16.09 -4.87 -3.31
C ASN A 44 16.42 -4.30 -1.92
N GLY A 45 15.52 -4.42 -0.94
CA GLY A 45 15.68 -3.89 0.42
C GLY A 45 15.38 -2.39 0.56
N THR A 46 15.03 -1.69 -0.53
CA THR A 46 14.67 -0.27 -0.45
C THR A 46 13.34 -0.09 0.28
N LYS A 47 13.32 0.78 1.29
CA LYS A 47 12.12 1.18 2.01
C LYS A 47 11.58 2.50 1.43
N LEU A 48 10.31 2.53 1.08
CA LEU A 48 9.61 3.70 0.54
C LEU A 48 8.39 4.02 1.41
N ARG A 49 8.28 5.24 1.94
CA ARG A 49 7.07 5.64 2.65
C ARG A 49 5.90 5.73 1.68
N VAL A 50 4.80 5.05 1.99
CA VAL A 50 3.64 4.95 1.09
C VAL A 50 2.99 6.31 0.89
N LYS A 51 2.96 7.16 1.93
CA LYS A 51 2.38 8.51 1.86
C LYS A 51 3.09 9.41 0.84
N ASP A 52 4.42 9.38 0.81
CA ASP A 52 5.25 10.16 -0.12
C ASP A 52 5.21 9.59 -1.56
N TYR A 53 5.16 8.26 -1.69
CA TYR A 53 5.28 7.57 -2.99
C TYR A 53 3.95 7.08 -3.56
N CYS A 54 2.81 7.39 -2.95
CA CYS A 54 1.49 6.91 -3.34
C CYS A 54 1.16 7.08 -4.84
N LYS A 55 1.59 8.19 -5.46
CA LYS A 55 1.39 8.45 -6.91
C LYS A 55 2.36 7.71 -7.84
N LYS A 56 3.45 7.16 -7.31
CA LYS A 56 4.49 6.44 -8.06
C LYS A 56 4.46 4.94 -7.85
N LEU A 57 3.70 4.50 -6.85
CA LEU A 57 3.44 3.08 -6.62
C LEU A 57 2.34 2.61 -7.57
N SER A 58 2.31 1.30 -7.78
CA SER A 58 1.24 0.60 -8.48
C SER A 58 0.90 -0.65 -7.70
N VAL A 59 -0.32 -0.73 -7.16
CA VAL A 59 -0.78 -1.93 -6.44
C VAL A 59 -0.99 -3.08 -7.43
N VAL A 60 -0.19 -4.14 -7.26
CA VAL A 60 -0.22 -5.36 -8.07
C VAL A 60 -1.20 -6.37 -7.47
N TYR A 61 -1.19 -6.51 -6.14
CA TYR A 61 -2.06 -7.44 -5.44
C TYR A 61 -2.50 -6.85 -4.11
N CYS A 62 -3.81 -6.68 -3.95
CA CYS A 62 -4.41 -6.48 -2.64
C CYS A 62 -4.68 -7.87 -2.06
N LYS A 63 -4.18 -8.16 -0.85
CA LYS A 63 -4.58 -9.39 -0.15
C LYS A 63 -6.11 -9.33 0.02
N ARG A 64 -6.82 -10.21 -0.68
CA ARG A 64 -8.27 -10.45 -0.52
C ARG A 64 -8.51 -10.88 0.93
N GLY A 65 -8.83 -9.92 1.79
CA GLY A 65 -9.05 -10.12 3.22
C GLY A 65 -9.89 -9.01 3.85
N VAL A 66 -9.88 -7.81 3.28
CA VAL A 66 -10.91 -6.79 3.52
C VAL A 66 -11.90 -6.85 2.37
N ASN A 67 -12.95 -7.64 2.57
CA ASN A 67 -14.24 -7.37 1.94
C ASN A 67 -14.62 -5.93 2.32
N HIS A 68 -14.27 -4.95 1.48
CA HIS A 68 -15.11 -3.77 1.39
C HIS A 68 -16.43 -4.33 0.86
N ALA A 69 -17.36 -4.55 1.79
CA ALA A 69 -18.71 -4.96 1.48
C ALA A 69 -19.19 -4.09 0.33
N SER A 70 -19.34 -4.71 -0.85
CA SER A 70 -20.14 -4.16 -1.93
C SER A 70 -21.52 -3.91 -1.31
N ARG A 71 -21.80 -2.66 -0.96
CA ARG A 71 -23.17 -2.19 -0.74
C ARG A 71 -23.88 -2.39 -2.06
N LYS A 72 -24.68 -3.46 -2.12
CA LYS A 72 -25.80 -3.59 -3.05
C LYS A 72 -27.01 -2.92 -2.42
#